data_AF-A0A927P256-F1
#
_entry.id   AF-A0A927P256-F1
#
_cell.length_a   1.000
_cell.length_b   1.000
_cell.length_c   1.000
_cell.angle_alpha   90.00
_cell.angle_beta   90.00
_cell.angle_gamma   90.00
#
_symmetry.space_group_name_H-M   'P 1'
#
loop_
_entity.id
_entity.type
_entity.pdbx_description
1 polymer ?
#
loop_
_entity_poly.entity_id
_entity_poly.type
_entity_poly.pdbx_seq_one_letter_code
_entity_poly.pdbx_strand_id
1 'polypeptide(L)'
;MNAFERMKFAMENFMIDHPEEISEFGRRGLFGAYYIPEPHLNMDQWCDADLTSRAMDAWLFARKVTGDYETGKEVEAEQEKYFFNLINPETGLAFVRENSRPYRDGYYYHMWDQGRALKHLVNRYALLANTEKEKNRLHTMIDKMVESCLKFSKTAKEADGRISRYWEADAFFDERPIQKGEDFGPSHILNFTSGCGQLLDPMIKFYVATKEKKYLDLVLELASGFIEGYEERRCSTRPMFGPDGKFAGHFHTNISTLSGIVVTAREVYKLGNEALAREYMEIAVKAWKWIFSEGNQNRGSSLGWFPECTDDNHVCDTNEFCCTADMIEFAAALAETAEVIPGYEWLDNMWDDADRFTINELYAMQILNPEQLRKYLPDQSAENMKRFDRQVKLGLGGWGTSRNWLPEMMRYIDGNYSIFTIGCCLYSGQRGLYSYWKSMVSENAGKIRIRFAGDYQSDKLVINQLPEGGMEICLKEDAALEIRIPTTADKASLRIQAAGEDVAHAAMQRGYIAFDGKAGVGYTVSWNDLEWEITETVGCINEGHVPFAEIGKKVPMTIRYKGNKVIGFAQDMNAVIPFDKGM
;
A
#
# COMPACT_ATOMS: atom_id res chain seq x y z
N MET A 1 16.30 -0.40 -12.48
CA MET A 1 16.29 0.16 -11.13
C MET A 1 15.66 -0.83 -10.16
N ASN A 2 16.38 -1.22 -9.11
CA ASN A 2 15.88 -2.03 -7.99
C ASN A 2 15.08 -1.18 -7.00
N ALA A 3 14.56 -1.77 -5.91
CA ALA A 3 13.80 -1.05 -4.90
C ALA A 3 14.57 0.12 -4.25
N PHE A 4 15.86 -0.07 -3.96
CA PHE A 4 16.74 0.95 -3.38
C PHE A 4 16.88 2.17 -4.31
N GLU A 5 17.23 1.93 -5.57
CA GLU A 5 17.45 2.99 -6.57
C GLU A 5 16.16 3.77 -6.82
N ARG A 6 15.02 3.07 -6.86
CA ARG A 6 13.69 3.68 -7.06
C ARG A 6 13.29 4.55 -5.89
N MET A 7 13.52 4.08 -4.66
CA MET A 7 13.24 4.83 -3.44
C MET A 7 14.10 6.09 -3.37
N LYS A 8 15.40 5.96 -3.65
CA LYS A 8 16.33 7.08 -3.71
C LYS A 8 15.93 8.10 -4.77
N PHE A 9 15.55 7.64 -5.97
CA PHE A 9 15.10 8.51 -7.05
C PHE A 9 13.82 9.29 -6.69
N ALA A 10 12.85 8.63 -6.03
CA ALA A 10 11.64 9.29 -5.54
C ALA A 10 11.96 10.38 -4.50
N MET A 11 12.89 10.08 -3.58
CA MET A 11 13.36 11.02 -2.57
C MET A 11 14.03 12.24 -3.20
N GLU A 12 14.97 12.02 -4.12
CA GLU A 12 15.78 13.08 -4.75
C GLU A 12 14.99 13.99 -5.69
N ASN A 13 13.96 13.48 -6.37
CA ASN A 13 13.22 14.25 -7.37
C ASN A 13 11.89 14.76 -6.79
N PHE A 14 10.91 13.87 -6.61
CA PHE A 14 9.57 14.26 -6.19
C PHE A 14 9.53 14.88 -4.78
N MET A 15 10.19 14.25 -3.80
CA MET A 15 10.03 14.65 -2.40
C MET A 15 10.84 15.90 -2.01
N ILE A 16 12.00 16.13 -2.66
CA ILE A 16 12.89 17.27 -2.37
C ILE A 16 12.65 18.45 -3.30
N ASP A 17 12.53 18.23 -4.60
CA ASP A 17 12.52 19.33 -5.57
C ASP A 17 11.15 19.98 -5.72
N HIS A 18 10.08 19.29 -5.29
CA HIS A 18 8.71 19.71 -5.54
C HIS A 18 7.78 19.80 -4.30
N PRO A 19 8.24 20.22 -3.11
CA PRO A 19 7.32 20.58 -2.05
C PRO A 19 6.64 21.92 -2.34
N GLU A 20 5.42 22.08 -1.83
CA GLU A 20 4.69 23.35 -1.81
C GLU A 20 5.07 24.17 -0.57
N GLU A 21 5.38 25.45 -0.75
CA GLU A 21 5.60 26.38 0.36
C GLU A 21 4.26 26.83 0.97
N ILE A 22 4.04 26.47 2.23
CA ILE A 22 2.92 26.95 3.04
C ILE A 22 3.46 28.00 3.99
N SER A 23 3.37 29.27 3.58
CA SER A 23 3.84 30.48 4.28
C SER A 23 4.28 30.28 5.75
N GLU A 24 3.35 30.11 6.68
CA GLU A 24 3.61 30.09 8.14
C GLU A 24 4.06 28.71 8.67
N PHE A 25 3.86 27.66 7.89
CA PHE A 25 4.00 26.28 8.32
C PHE A 25 5.20 25.54 7.71
N GLY A 26 5.91 26.18 6.76
CA GLY A 26 7.04 25.60 6.04
C GLY A 26 6.58 24.90 4.77
N ARG A 27 7.35 23.92 4.29
CA ARG A 27 7.02 23.11 3.13
C ARG A 27 6.10 21.92 3.45
N ARG A 28 5.18 21.61 2.54
CA ARG A 28 4.42 20.34 2.51
C ARG A 28 4.62 19.63 1.17
N GLY A 29 4.40 18.32 1.14
CA GLY A 29 4.39 17.56 -0.11
C GLY A 29 3.30 18.02 -1.06
N LEU A 30 3.55 17.97 -2.37
CA LEU A 30 2.53 18.27 -3.37
C LEU A 30 1.56 17.08 -3.50
N PHE A 31 0.25 17.33 -3.35
CA PHE A 31 -0.75 16.27 -3.25
C PHE A 31 -1.73 16.17 -4.43
N GLY A 32 -1.48 16.86 -5.53
CA GLY A 32 -2.29 16.72 -6.73
C GLY A 32 -1.73 17.49 -7.91
N ALA A 33 -1.96 16.97 -9.11
CA ALA A 33 -1.72 17.68 -10.35
C ALA A 33 -2.94 17.48 -11.25
N TYR A 34 -3.92 18.38 -11.13
CA TYR A 34 -5.05 18.49 -12.07
C TYR A 34 -4.80 19.66 -13.03
N TYR A 35 -5.20 19.53 -14.29
CA TYR A 35 -5.42 20.68 -15.17
C TYR A 35 -6.82 21.25 -14.90
N ILE A 36 -6.96 22.57 -14.65
CA ILE A 36 -7.64 23.59 -15.51
C ILE A 36 -7.26 25.00 -14.96
N PRO A 37 -7.26 26.09 -15.75
CA PRO A 37 -6.09 26.76 -16.36
C PRO A 37 -4.84 26.99 -15.49
N GLU A 38 -4.88 26.75 -14.18
CA GLU A 38 -3.75 26.73 -13.26
C GLU A 38 -3.71 25.37 -12.53
N PRO A 39 -2.55 24.87 -12.06
CA PRO A 39 -2.53 23.69 -11.19
C PRO A 39 -3.41 23.96 -9.97
N HIS A 40 -4.50 23.21 -9.81
CA HIS A 40 -5.32 23.26 -8.60
C HIS A 40 -5.13 21.96 -7.81
N LEU A 41 -4.73 22.13 -6.54
CA LEU A 41 -4.73 21.09 -5.54
C LEU A 41 -6.17 20.95 -5.02
N ASN A 42 -6.79 19.79 -5.28
CA ASN A 42 -8.20 19.55 -4.95
C ASN A 42 -8.41 18.45 -3.88
N MET A 43 -7.46 17.52 -3.67
CA MET A 43 -7.61 16.44 -2.67
C MET A 43 -7.15 16.87 -1.26
N ASP A 44 -6.20 17.80 -1.19
CA ASP A 44 -5.68 18.39 0.05
C ASP A 44 -6.77 19.08 0.89
N GLN A 45 -7.87 19.51 0.27
CA GLN A 45 -8.95 20.24 0.94
C GLN A 45 -9.79 19.41 1.92
N TRP A 46 -9.75 18.07 1.88
CA TRP A 46 -10.57 17.22 2.76
C TRP A 46 -9.83 16.06 3.43
N CYS A 47 -8.60 15.76 3.01
CA CYS A 47 -7.74 14.73 3.62
C CYS A 47 -6.27 15.17 3.77
N ASP A 48 -6.05 16.43 4.17
CA ASP A 48 -4.73 17.05 4.30
C ASP A 48 -3.80 16.23 5.23
N ALA A 49 -4.35 15.71 6.34
CA ALA A 49 -3.57 14.93 7.27
C ALA A 49 -3.29 13.51 6.76
N ASP A 50 -4.17 12.87 5.99
CA ASP A 50 -3.86 11.61 5.30
C ASP A 50 -2.65 11.78 4.38
N LEU A 51 -2.74 12.74 3.48
CA LEU A 51 -1.71 13.00 2.48
C LEU A 51 -0.37 13.36 3.11
N THR A 52 -0.40 14.23 4.11
CA THR A 52 0.78 14.59 4.88
C THR A 52 1.37 13.40 5.62
N SER A 53 0.53 12.56 6.24
CA SER A 53 0.99 11.36 6.96
C SER A 53 1.64 10.35 6.01
N ARG A 54 1.09 10.14 4.82
CA ARG A 54 1.67 9.27 3.79
C ARG A 54 3.04 9.78 3.34
N ALA A 55 3.18 11.08 3.18
CA ALA A 55 4.45 11.68 2.81
C ALA A 55 5.50 11.56 3.92
N MET A 56 5.10 11.76 5.18
CA MET A 56 5.99 11.54 6.33
C MET A 56 6.39 10.07 6.49
N ASP A 57 5.46 9.14 6.25
CA ASP A 57 5.78 7.71 6.19
C ASP A 57 6.72 7.38 5.02
N ALA A 58 6.54 8.01 3.85
CA ALA A 58 7.42 7.82 2.71
C ALA A 58 8.86 8.26 3.00
N TRP A 59 9.06 9.37 3.73
CA TRP A 59 10.38 9.76 4.24
C TRP A 59 10.98 8.66 5.12
N LEU A 60 10.26 8.26 6.18
CA LEU A 60 10.67 7.19 7.08
C LEU A 60 11.09 5.92 6.32
N PHE A 61 10.26 5.48 5.39
CA PHE A 61 10.48 4.30 4.57
C PHE A 61 11.70 4.46 3.67
N ALA A 62 11.85 5.62 3.03
CA ALA A 62 13.03 5.92 2.23
C ALA A 62 14.31 5.83 3.07
N ARG A 63 14.33 6.45 4.26
CA ARG A 63 15.48 6.37 5.18
C ARG A 63 15.86 4.94 5.53
N LYS A 64 14.87 4.07 5.78
CA LYS A 64 15.10 2.65 6.13
C LYS A 64 15.66 1.85 4.97
N VAL A 65 15.15 2.06 3.76
CA VAL A 65 15.60 1.33 2.56
C VAL A 65 16.96 1.83 2.09
N THR A 66 17.19 3.16 2.09
CA THR A 66 18.40 3.75 1.50
C THR A 66 19.55 3.89 2.49
N GLY A 67 19.27 3.96 3.80
CA GLY A 67 20.25 4.32 4.81
C GLY A 67 20.75 5.77 4.72
N ASP A 68 20.20 6.58 3.83
CA ASP A 68 20.52 8.01 3.70
C ASP A 68 19.58 8.81 4.59
N TYR A 69 20.10 9.39 5.67
CA TYR A 69 19.37 10.23 6.64
C TYR A 69 19.63 11.73 6.50
N GLU A 70 20.47 12.15 5.53
CA GLU A 70 20.89 13.55 5.42
C GLU A 70 20.22 14.25 4.23
N THR A 71 20.08 13.56 3.10
CA THR A 71 19.53 14.15 1.87
C THR A 71 18.07 14.57 2.09
N GLY A 72 17.76 15.86 1.88
CA GLY A 72 16.40 16.39 2.04
C GLY A 72 15.91 16.57 3.48
N LYS A 73 16.78 16.44 4.49
CA LYS A 73 16.39 16.53 5.92
C LYS A 73 15.66 17.83 6.29
N GLU A 74 15.99 18.93 5.62
CA GLU A 74 15.36 20.23 5.85
C GLU A 74 13.90 20.23 5.37
N VAL A 75 13.65 19.64 4.20
CA VAL A 75 12.29 19.47 3.65
C VAL A 75 11.46 18.53 4.51
N GLU A 76 12.06 17.40 4.94
CA GLU A 76 11.43 16.46 5.86
C GLU A 76 11.04 17.13 7.19
N ALA A 77 11.94 17.92 7.79
CA ALA A 77 11.67 18.63 9.05
C ALA A 77 10.57 19.69 8.93
N GLU A 78 10.52 20.40 7.79
CA GLU A 78 9.43 21.35 7.52
C GLU A 78 8.09 20.64 7.31
N GLN A 79 8.09 19.50 6.61
CA GLN A 79 6.90 18.69 6.41
C GLN A 79 6.42 18.04 7.72
N GLU A 80 7.35 17.66 8.59
CA GLU A 80 7.05 17.18 9.94
C GLU A 80 6.40 18.28 10.79
N LYS A 81 6.94 19.50 10.71
CA LYS A 81 6.33 20.67 11.34
C LYS A 81 4.92 20.88 10.81
N TYR A 82 4.72 20.78 9.49
CA TYR A 82 3.39 20.88 8.88
C TYR A 82 2.43 19.82 9.44
N PHE A 83 2.84 18.55 9.47
CA PHE A 83 2.05 17.44 10.03
C PHE A 83 1.57 17.74 11.46
N PHE A 84 2.48 18.12 12.36
CA PHE A 84 2.11 18.38 13.74
C PHE A 84 1.21 19.61 13.92
N ASN A 85 1.20 20.55 12.98
CA ASN A 85 0.26 21.68 12.99
C ASN A 85 -1.16 21.27 12.57
N LEU A 86 -1.35 20.10 11.96
CA LEU A 86 -2.67 19.53 11.66
C LEU A 86 -3.26 18.77 12.86
N ILE A 87 -2.48 18.54 13.91
CA ILE A 87 -2.92 17.82 15.10
C ILE A 87 -3.40 18.82 16.15
N ASN A 88 -4.67 18.75 16.53
CA ASN A 88 -5.19 19.53 17.63
C ASN A 88 -4.48 19.10 18.94
N PRO A 89 -3.78 19.99 19.65
CA PRO A 89 -2.99 19.62 20.83
C PRO A 89 -3.87 19.19 22.02
N GLU A 90 -5.14 19.60 22.07
CA GLU A 90 -6.08 19.29 23.15
C GLU A 90 -6.74 17.93 22.96
N THR A 91 -7.02 17.50 21.74
CA THR A 91 -7.70 16.23 21.45
C THR A 91 -6.76 15.18 20.85
N GLY A 92 -5.62 15.60 20.30
CA GLY A 92 -4.75 14.73 19.50
C GLY A 92 -5.32 14.37 18.13
N LEU A 93 -6.50 14.89 17.75
CA LEU A 93 -7.14 14.60 16.48
C LEU A 93 -6.57 15.46 15.35
N ALA A 94 -6.44 14.87 14.17
CA ALA A 94 -6.05 15.57 12.96
C ALA A 94 -7.24 16.32 12.35
N PHE A 95 -7.16 17.63 12.13
CA PHE A 95 -8.26 18.41 11.57
C PHE A 95 -7.98 18.84 10.12
N VAL A 96 -9.06 19.02 9.35
CA VAL A 96 -8.98 19.59 7.99
C VAL A 96 -9.00 21.10 8.11
N ARG A 97 -7.93 21.77 7.69
CA ARG A 97 -7.75 23.21 7.93
C ARG A 97 -8.81 24.05 7.23
N GLU A 98 -9.10 23.74 5.98
CA GLU A 98 -10.00 24.47 5.09
C GLU A 98 -11.45 24.42 5.58
N ASN A 99 -11.82 23.31 6.23
CA ASN A 99 -13.16 23.08 6.77
C ASN A 99 -13.28 23.41 8.27
N SER A 100 -12.15 23.62 8.96
CA SER A 100 -12.11 23.98 10.38
C SER A 100 -12.18 25.48 10.58
N ARG A 101 -12.86 25.91 11.64
CA ARG A 101 -12.98 27.33 12.02
C ARG A 101 -12.65 27.48 13.51
N PRO A 102 -11.38 27.29 13.91
CA PRO A 102 -10.98 27.18 15.31
C PRO A 102 -11.27 28.42 16.15
N TYR A 103 -11.34 29.60 15.51
CA TYR A 103 -11.61 30.87 16.21
C TYR A 103 -13.10 31.25 16.24
N ARG A 104 -14.00 30.42 15.70
CA ARG A 104 -15.43 30.77 15.57
C ARG A 104 -16.38 29.62 15.84
N ASP A 105 -16.22 28.50 15.12
CA ASP A 105 -17.28 27.51 14.99
C ASP A 105 -16.87 26.09 15.44
N GLY A 106 -15.58 25.71 15.47
CA GLY A 106 -15.14 24.35 15.87
C GLY A 106 -14.14 23.73 14.89
N TYR A 107 -13.83 22.45 15.07
CA TYR A 107 -12.92 21.68 14.22
C TYR A 107 -13.66 20.66 13.36
N TYR A 108 -13.24 20.52 12.11
CA TYR A 108 -13.69 19.44 11.22
C TYR A 108 -12.69 18.28 11.28
N TYR A 109 -13.17 17.10 11.63
CA TYR A 109 -12.40 15.87 11.73
C TYR A 109 -12.90 14.84 10.71
N HIS A 110 -12.02 14.37 9.83
CA HIS A 110 -12.31 13.25 8.96
C HIS A 110 -11.70 11.97 9.54
N MET A 111 -12.45 10.85 9.58
CA MET A 111 -11.96 9.58 10.16
C MET A 111 -10.81 8.97 9.37
N TRP A 112 -10.81 9.18 8.05
CA TRP A 112 -9.69 8.87 7.17
C TRP A 112 -8.36 9.53 7.58
N ASP A 113 -8.40 10.83 7.89
CA ASP A 113 -7.24 11.56 8.39
C ASP A 113 -6.74 10.97 9.71
N GLN A 114 -7.66 10.57 10.60
CA GLN A 114 -7.29 9.95 11.88
C GLN A 114 -6.56 8.63 11.67
N GLY A 115 -7.06 7.76 10.78
CA GLY A 115 -6.43 6.48 10.47
C GLY A 115 -4.98 6.63 10.02
N ARG A 116 -4.71 7.63 9.19
CA ARG A 116 -3.41 7.82 8.53
C ARG A 116 -2.44 8.60 9.40
N ALA A 117 -2.92 9.61 10.12
CA ALA A 117 -2.14 10.28 11.16
C ALA A 117 -1.74 9.31 12.27
N LEU A 118 -2.67 8.45 12.73
CA LEU A 118 -2.37 7.42 13.70
C LEU A 118 -1.32 6.45 13.17
N LYS A 119 -1.45 6.00 11.91
CA LYS A 119 -0.46 5.13 11.27
C LYS A 119 0.94 5.74 11.24
N HIS A 120 1.04 7.02 10.89
CA HIS A 120 2.33 7.70 10.93
C HIS A 120 2.92 7.78 12.35
N LEU A 121 2.12 8.18 13.34
CA LEU A 121 2.56 8.25 14.74
C LEU A 121 3.04 6.88 15.26
N VAL A 122 2.31 5.81 14.96
CA VAL A 122 2.67 4.44 15.35
C VAL A 122 3.93 3.98 14.62
N ASN A 123 4.05 4.23 13.32
CA ASN A 123 5.25 3.89 12.56
C ASN A 123 6.49 4.61 13.13
N ARG A 124 6.36 5.90 13.46
CA ARG A 124 7.43 6.64 14.11
C ARG A 124 7.79 6.08 15.48
N TYR A 125 6.80 5.75 16.30
CA TYR A 125 7.03 5.11 17.60
C TYR A 125 7.80 3.79 17.45
N ALA A 126 7.38 2.95 16.50
CA ALA A 126 7.93 1.61 16.32
C ALA A 126 9.28 1.60 15.59
N LEU A 127 9.52 2.54 14.66
CA LEU A 127 10.64 2.47 13.71
C LEU A 127 11.71 3.56 13.91
N LEU A 128 11.37 4.72 14.47
CA LEU A 128 12.29 5.87 14.63
C LEU A 128 12.62 6.19 16.09
N ALA A 129 11.63 6.12 16.98
CA ALA A 129 11.80 6.60 18.35
C ALA A 129 12.87 5.81 19.10
N ASN A 130 14.03 6.44 19.29
CA ASN A 130 15.23 5.83 19.86
C ASN A 130 15.53 6.30 21.29
N THR A 131 14.74 7.25 21.82
CA THR A 131 14.82 7.70 23.21
C THR A 131 13.51 7.45 23.94
N GLU A 132 13.60 7.16 25.24
CA GLU A 132 12.41 7.02 26.11
C GLU A 132 11.57 8.31 26.15
N LYS A 133 12.22 9.48 26.07
CA LYS A 133 11.51 10.77 25.99
C LYS A 133 10.64 10.87 24.75
N GLU A 134 11.16 10.49 23.57
CA GLU A 134 10.39 10.52 22.34
C GLU A 134 9.30 9.45 22.33
N LYS A 135 9.60 8.23 22.78
CA LYS A 135 8.60 7.17 22.92
C LYS A 135 7.45 7.60 23.81
N ASN A 136 7.72 8.16 24.99
CA ASN A 136 6.69 8.65 25.90
C ASN A 136 5.87 9.78 25.28
N ARG A 137 6.50 10.70 24.54
CA ARG A 137 5.80 11.76 23.81
C ARG A 137 4.84 11.19 22.78
N LEU A 138 5.32 10.30 21.91
CA LEU A 138 4.51 9.70 20.84
C LEU A 138 3.41 8.82 21.40
N HIS A 139 3.72 8.02 22.42
CA HIS A 139 2.74 7.22 23.15
C HIS A 139 1.60 8.09 23.70
N THR A 140 1.93 9.20 24.38
CA THR A 140 0.93 10.15 24.89
C THR A 140 0.06 10.73 23.77
N MET A 141 0.66 11.06 22.62
CA MET A 141 -0.09 11.59 21.47
C MET A 141 -1.02 10.54 20.85
N ILE A 142 -0.54 9.30 20.71
CA ILE A 142 -1.31 8.16 20.22
C ILE A 142 -2.48 7.88 21.17
N ASP A 143 -2.23 7.85 22.48
CA ASP A 143 -3.26 7.67 23.49
C ASP A 143 -4.35 8.71 23.37
N LYS A 144 -3.95 9.98 23.28
CA LYS A 144 -4.88 11.09 23.18
C LYS A 144 -5.75 11.02 21.91
N MET A 145 -5.12 10.72 20.77
CA MET A 145 -5.83 10.56 19.50
C MET A 145 -6.82 9.40 19.57
N VAL A 146 -6.39 8.23 20.07
CA VAL A 146 -7.26 7.05 20.23
C VAL A 146 -8.42 7.37 21.16
N GLU A 147 -8.17 7.89 22.36
CA GLU A 147 -9.21 8.26 23.33
C GLU A 147 -10.22 9.25 22.75
N SER A 148 -9.76 10.23 21.96
CA SER A 148 -10.66 11.20 21.32
C SER A 148 -11.45 10.59 20.16
N CYS A 149 -10.84 9.73 19.33
CA CYS A 149 -11.56 8.99 18.29
C CYS A 149 -12.66 8.10 18.89
N LEU A 150 -12.44 7.54 20.08
CA LEU A 150 -13.43 6.70 20.77
C LEU A 150 -14.68 7.49 21.19
N LYS A 151 -14.58 8.80 21.43
CA LYS A 151 -15.74 9.64 21.74
C LYS A 151 -16.71 9.75 20.57
N PHE A 152 -16.22 9.58 19.34
CA PHE A 152 -17.03 9.59 18.12
C PHE A 152 -17.63 8.21 17.78
N SER A 153 -17.16 7.16 18.45
CA SER A 153 -17.55 5.78 18.16
C SER A 153 -18.82 5.37 18.91
N LYS A 154 -19.53 4.41 18.33
CA LYS A 154 -20.64 3.67 18.95
C LYS A 154 -20.22 2.26 19.29
N THR A 155 -20.98 1.65 20.19
CA THR A 155 -20.82 0.22 20.54
C THR A 155 -22.14 -0.52 20.34
N ALA A 156 -22.03 -1.74 19.86
CA ALA A 156 -23.11 -2.73 19.82
C ALA A 156 -22.66 -3.98 20.58
N LYS A 157 -23.63 -4.71 21.15
CA LYS A 157 -23.37 -5.97 21.84
C LYS A 157 -23.93 -7.11 21.01
N GLU A 158 -23.06 -8.04 20.65
CA GLU A 158 -23.40 -9.22 19.86
C GLU A 158 -24.16 -10.26 20.67
N ALA A 159 -24.80 -11.19 19.96
CA ALA A 159 -25.56 -12.28 20.56
C ALA A 159 -24.68 -13.20 21.43
N ASP A 160 -23.40 -13.36 21.08
CA ASP A 160 -22.40 -14.12 21.85
C ASP A 160 -21.77 -13.32 23.01
N GLY A 161 -22.15 -12.05 23.15
CA GLY A 161 -21.66 -11.14 24.18
C GLY A 161 -20.41 -10.33 23.80
N ARG A 162 -19.84 -10.50 22.60
CA ARG A 162 -18.79 -9.62 22.08
C ARG A 162 -19.29 -8.18 21.95
N ILE A 163 -18.36 -7.23 22.01
CA ILE A 163 -18.63 -5.82 21.78
C ILE A 163 -18.11 -5.50 20.38
N SER A 164 -18.96 -4.95 19.54
CA SER A 164 -18.57 -4.35 18.26
C SER A 164 -18.49 -2.84 18.39
N ARG A 165 -17.46 -2.24 17.80
CA ARG A 165 -17.28 -0.80 17.76
C ARG A 165 -17.25 -0.30 16.33
N TYR A 166 -17.89 0.83 16.08
CA TYR A 166 -18.06 1.42 14.75
C TYR A 166 -18.31 2.93 14.83
N TRP A 167 -18.26 3.64 13.70
CA TRP A 167 -18.66 5.04 13.60
C TRP A 167 -19.89 5.20 12.73
N GLU A 168 -20.74 6.16 13.07
CA GLU A 168 -21.98 6.44 12.31
C GLU A 168 -21.77 7.44 11.15
N ALA A 169 -20.60 8.05 11.07
CA ALA A 169 -20.25 9.04 10.06
C ALA A 169 -18.74 8.99 9.77
N ASP A 170 -18.37 9.40 8.56
CA ASP A 170 -16.98 9.46 8.11
C ASP A 170 -16.29 10.77 8.53
N ALA A 171 -17.08 11.77 8.91
CA ALA A 171 -16.62 13.07 9.36
C ALA A 171 -17.47 13.62 10.50
N PHE A 172 -16.81 14.41 11.34
CA PHE A 172 -17.36 15.02 12.54
C PHE A 172 -17.01 16.50 12.58
N PHE A 173 -17.94 17.31 13.07
CA PHE A 173 -17.67 18.68 13.42
C PHE A 173 -17.70 18.78 14.95
N ASP A 174 -16.53 18.94 15.55
CA ASP A 174 -16.24 18.57 16.93
C ASP A 174 -16.71 17.13 17.23
N GLU A 175 -17.66 16.94 18.15
CA GLU A 175 -18.23 15.62 18.47
C GLU A 175 -19.51 15.30 17.66
N ARG A 176 -19.98 16.22 16.82
CA ARG A 176 -21.24 16.04 16.07
C ARG A 176 -20.97 15.30 14.76
N PRO A 177 -21.62 14.13 14.51
CA PRO A 177 -21.52 13.46 13.22
C PRO A 177 -22.10 14.32 12.10
N ILE A 178 -21.37 14.42 10.99
CA ILE A 178 -21.84 15.14 9.80
C ILE A 178 -22.78 14.22 9.03
N GLN A 179 -24.03 14.66 8.89
CA GLN A 179 -25.08 13.85 8.25
C GLN A 179 -24.97 13.91 6.73
N LYS A 180 -25.44 12.85 6.07
CA LYS A 180 -25.47 12.75 4.61
C LYS A 180 -26.26 13.92 4.00
N GLY A 181 -25.61 14.68 3.12
CA GLY A 181 -26.21 15.83 2.44
C GLY A 181 -26.00 17.17 3.13
N GLU A 182 -25.30 17.23 4.27
CA GLU A 182 -24.79 18.50 4.80
C GLU A 182 -23.58 18.97 3.96
N ASP A 183 -23.62 20.22 3.45
CA ASP A 183 -22.54 20.84 2.67
C ASP A 183 -21.35 21.22 3.59
N PHE A 184 -20.47 20.27 3.87
CA PHE A 184 -19.20 20.49 4.61
C PHE A 184 -17.95 20.16 3.79
N GLY A 185 -18.03 20.27 2.48
CA GLY A 185 -16.94 19.95 1.55
C GLY A 185 -17.51 19.55 0.20
N PRO A 186 -16.68 19.01 -0.71
CA PRO A 186 -17.17 18.53 -1.99
C PRO A 186 -18.15 17.38 -1.73
N SER A 187 -19.45 17.63 -1.93
CA SER A 187 -20.56 16.74 -1.57
C SER A 187 -20.50 15.33 -2.19
N HIS A 188 -19.64 15.14 -3.18
CA HIS A 188 -19.34 13.85 -3.80
C HIS A 188 -18.42 12.96 -2.95
N ILE A 189 -17.74 13.47 -1.91
CA ILE A 189 -16.68 12.78 -1.16
C ILE A 189 -17.17 12.21 0.18
N LEU A 190 -18.25 12.75 0.75
CA LEU A 190 -18.87 12.34 2.02
C LEU A 190 -19.45 10.90 2.04
N ASN A 191 -19.11 10.05 1.08
CA ASN A 191 -19.45 8.62 1.04
C ASN A 191 -18.39 7.77 0.30
N PHE A 192 -17.22 8.31 -0.04
CA PHE A 192 -16.18 7.56 -0.76
C PHE A 192 -15.43 6.61 0.17
N THR A 193 -15.34 6.97 1.45
CA THR A 193 -14.37 6.45 2.41
C THR A 193 -15.03 5.79 3.62
N SER A 194 -16.30 5.37 3.48
CA SER A 194 -17.06 4.68 4.53
C SER A 194 -16.27 3.47 5.04
N GLY A 195 -15.71 3.62 6.23
CA GLY A 195 -14.78 2.63 6.78
C GLY A 195 -13.70 3.22 7.69
N CYS A 196 -13.93 3.22 9.01
CA CYS A 196 -12.89 3.56 9.99
C CYS A 196 -11.83 2.47 10.18
N GLY A 197 -11.86 1.42 9.34
CA GLY A 197 -10.95 0.27 9.45
C GLY A 197 -9.49 0.60 9.20
N GLN A 198 -9.20 1.80 8.72
CA GLN A 198 -7.83 2.33 8.68
C GLN A 198 -7.19 2.52 10.06
N LEU A 199 -7.98 2.58 11.14
CA LEU A 199 -7.45 2.60 12.50
C LEU A 199 -6.94 1.22 12.94
N LEU A 200 -7.44 0.13 12.35
CA LEU A 200 -7.19 -1.23 12.83
C LEU A 200 -5.72 -1.64 12.67
N ASP A 201 -5.13 -1.45 11.49
CA ASP A 201 -3.71 -1.73 11.19
C ASP A 201 -2.74 -1.00 12.15
N PRO A 202 -2.83 0.32 12.34
CA PRO A 202 -1.91 0.99 13.26
C PRO A 202 -2.15 0.64 14.73
N MET A 203 -3.39 0.41 15.17
CA MET A 203 -3.62 0.02 16.57
C MET A 203 -3.10 -1.37 16.90
N ILE A 204 -3.24 -2.34 16.00
CA ILE A 204 -2.66 -3.67 16.26
C ILE A 204 -1.13 -3.62 16.25
N LYS A 205 -0.52 -2.82 15.36
CA LYS A 205 0.93 -2.58 15.38
C LYS A 205 1.40 -1.91 16.66
N PHE A 206 0.61 -0.97 17.19
CA PHE A 206 0.93 -0.32 18.45
C PHE A 206 0.84 -1.30 19.63
N TYR A 207 -0.20 -2.13 19.68
CA TYR A 207 -0.27 -3.26 20.62
C TYR A 207 0.95 -4.17 20.49
N VAL A 208 1.37 -4.53 19.26
CA VAL A 208 2.55 -5.39 19.08
C VAL A 208 3.81 -4.74 19.67
N ALA A 209 3.94 -3.43 19.55
CA ALA A 209 5.08 -2.66 20.04
C ALA A 209 5.07 -2.41 21.56
N THR A 210 3.90 -2.21 22.18
CA THR A 210 3.78 -1.86 23.62
C THR A 210 3.32 -3.00 24.51
N LYS A 211 2.63 -3.99 23.94
CA LYS A 211 1.90 -5.08 24.61
C LYS A 211 0.82 -4.59 25.59
N GLU A 212 0.33 -3.37 25.42
CA GLU A 212 -0.76 -2.85 26.24
C GLU A 212 -2.12 -3.40 25.81
N LYS A 213 -2.74 -4.17 26.71
CA LYS A 213 -4.00 -4.89 26.46
C LYS A 213 -5.13 -3.99 25.96
N LYS A 214 -5.20 -2.72 26.39
CA LYS A 214 -6.26 -1.78 25.99
C LYS A 214 -6.37 -1.62 24.46
N TYR A 215 -5.25 -1.63 23.75
CA TYR A 215 -5.26 -1.52 22.28
C TYR A 215 -5.66 -2.82 21.61
N LEU A 216 -5.27 -3.97 22.16
CA LEU A 216 -5.76 -5.26 21.66
C LEU A 216 -7.27 -5.36 21.84
N ASP A 217 -7.79 -5.03 23.02
CA ASP A 217 -9.23 -5.06 23.30
C ASP A 217 -9.99 -4.18 22.30
N LEU A 218 -9.50 -2.95 22.07
CA LEU A 218 -10.08 -2.05 21.08
C LEU A 218 -10.01 -2.59 19.65
N VAL A 219 -8.88 -3.17 19.24
CA VAL A 219 -8.73 -3.79 17.92
C VAL A 219 -9.73 -4.93 17.72
N LEU A 220 -9.97 -5.74 18.75
CA LEU A 220 -10.96 -6.82 18.70
C LEU A 220 -12.38 -6.28 18.57
N GLU A 221 -12.72 -5.21 19.29
CA GLU A 221 -14.03 -4.57 19.17
C GLU A 221 -14.26 -4.01 17.76
N LEU A 222 -13.23 -3.43 17.17
CA LEU A 222 -13.28 -2.87 15.82
C LEU A 222 -13.35 -3.95 14.76
N ALA A 223 -12.50 -4.97 14.85
CA ALA A 223 -12.56 -6.13 13.95
C ALA A 223 -13.95 -6.78 13.97
N SER A 224 -14.55 -6.91 15.16
CA SER A 224 -15.94 -7.37 15.32
C SER A 224 -16.92 -6.43 14.60
N GLY A 225 -16.80 -5.12 14.78
CA GLY A 225 -17.65 -4.14 14.08
C GLY A 225 -17.63 -4.25 12.56
N PHE A 226 -16.46 -4.48 11.97
CA PHE A 226 -16.31 -4.66 10.53
C PHE A 226 -16.90 -5.98 10.02
N ILE A 227 -16.65 -7.07 10.76
CA ILE A 227 -17.08 -8.42 10.36
C ILE A 227 -18.59 -8.59 10.52
N GLU A 228 -19.16 -8.07 11.60
CA GLU A 228 -20.61 -8.12 11.87
C GLU A 228 -21.40 -7.11 11.01
N GLY A 229 -20.70 -6.18 10.33
CA GLY A 229 -21.32 -5.30 9.34
C GLY A 229 -21.99 -4.05 9.93
N TYR A 230 -21.56 -3.59 11.10
CA TYR A 230 -22.07 -2.34 11.70
C TYR A 230 -21.62 -1.10 10.92
N GLU A 231 -20.49 -1.20 10.20
CA GLU A 231 -20.12 -0.19 9.21
C GLU A 231 -20.75 -0.52 7.85
N GLU A 232 -21.60 0.39 7.39
CA GLU A 232 -22.37 0.25 6.16
C GLU A 232 -21.49 0.45 4.92
N ARG A 233 -21.84 -0.27 3.84
CA ARG A 233 -21.27 -0.03 2.50
C ARG A 233 -21.67 1.35 1.98
N ARG A 234 -20.82 1.91 1.12
CA ARG A 234 -21.19 3.06 0.28
C ARG A 234 -22.55 2.84 -0.37
N CYS A 235 -23.49 3.76 -0.11
CA CYS A 235 -24.83 3.75 -0.68
C CYS A 235 -25.62 2.44 -0.46
N SER A 236 -25.31 1.67 0.59
CA SER A 236 -25.95 0.38 0.82
C SER A 236 -26.04 0.03 2.30
N THR A 237 -27.19 -0.51 2.71
CA THR A 237 -27.44 -1.05 4.07
C THR A 237 -26.81 -2.43 4.29
N ARG A 238 -25.88 -2.86 3.43
CA ARG A 238 -25.23 -4.17 3.52
C ARG A 238 -23.95 -4.08 4.38
N PRO A 239 -23.58 -5.15 5.09
CA PRO A 239 -22.30 -5.27 5.79
C PRO A 239 -21.10 -4.98 4.90
N MET A 240 -20.08 -4.29 5.40
CA MET A 240 -18.82 -4.03 4.68
C MET A 240 -18.29 -5.29 3.96
N PHE A 241 -18.18 -6.41 4.69
CA PHE A 241 -17.81 -7.72 4.13
C PHE A 241 -18.99 -8.69 4.15
N GLY A 242 -19.27 -9.31 3.00
CA GLY A 242 -20.23 -10.39 2.90
C GLY A 242 -19.69 -11.71 3.49
N PRO A 243 -20.56 -12.68 3.83
CA PRO A 243 -20.12 -14.00 4.33
C PRO A 243 -19.22 -14.79 3.37
N ASP A 244 -19.22 -14.42 2.10
CA ASP A 244 -18.40 -14.93 1.00
C ASP A 244 -17.12 -14.10 0.77
N GLY A 245 -16.85 -13.09 1.60
CA GLY A 245 -15.73 -12.16 1.47
C GLY A 245 -15.97 -11.00 0.51
N LYS A 246 -17.14 -10.93 -0.14
CA LYS A 246 -17.47 -9.85 -1.08
C LYS A 246 -17.64 -8.52 -0.36
N PHE A 247 -16.91 -7.49 -0.81
CA PHE A 247 -17.10 -6.10 -0.36
C PHE A 247 -17.52 -5.19 -1.53
N ALA A 248 -17.88 -3.94 -1.21
CA ALA A 248 -18.14 -2.87 -2.19
C ALA A 248 -17.56 -1.55 -1.67
N GLY A 249 -17.60 -0.49 -2.49
CA GLY A 249 -16.98 0.79 -2.19
C GLY A 249 -15.51 0.84 -2.57
N HIS A 250 -14.80 1.80 -1.97
CA HIS A 250 -13.41 2.10 -2.29
C HIS A 250 -12.48 0.95 -1.87
N PHE A 251 -11.72 0.42 -2.82
CA PHE A 251 -11.00 -0.84 -2.66
C PHE A 251 -9.91 -0.75 -1.59
N HIS A 252 -9.10 0.31 -1.63
CA HIS A 252 -8.01 0.55 -0.66
C HIS A 252 -8.50 0.56 0.80
N THR A 253 -9.66 1.16 1.09
CA THR A 253 -10.24 1.13 2.45
C THR A 253 -10.39 -0.29 2.96
N ASN A 254 -10.99 -1.14 2.13
CA ASN A 254 -11.31 -2.52 2.48
C ASN A 254 -10.04 -3.37 2.65
N ILE A 255 -9.06 -3.23 1.76
CA ILE A 255 -7.81 -4.00 1.85
C ILE A 255 -6.95 -3.56 3.04
N SER A 256 -6.90 -2.25 3.33
CA SER A 256 -6.25 -1.74 4.53
C SER A 256 -6.88 -2.33 5.82
N THR A 257 -8.22 -2.43 5.88
CA THR A 257 -8.93 -3.08 6.99
C THR A 257 -8.60 -4.58 7.09
N LEU A 258 -8.68 -5.32 5.97
CA LEU A 258 -8.38 -6.75 5.93
C LEU A 258 -6.93 -7.05 6.32
N SER A 259 -5.99 -6.19 5.95
CA SER A 259 -4.59 -6.30 6.35
C SER A 259 -4.45 -6.24 7.88
N GLY A 260 -5.13 -5.29 8.53
CA GLY A 260 -5.17 -5.22 9.99
C GLY A 260 -5.83 -6.45 10.61
N ILE A 261 -6.92 -6.98 10.02
CA ILE A 261 -7.61 -8.20 10.49
C ILE A 261 -6.65 -9.40 10.47
N VAL A 262 -5.86 -9.56 9.42
CA VAL A 262 -4.85 -10.65 9.33
C VAL A 262 -3.77 -10.51 10.40
N VAL A 263 -3.25 -9.30 10.63
CA VAL A 263 -2.27 -9.06 11.71
C VAL A 263 -2.90 -9.38 13.07
N THR A 264 -4.15 -8.99 13.28
CA THR A 264 -4.90 -9.26 14.51
C THR A 264 -5.07 -10.76 14.74
N ALA A 265 -5.47 -11.50 13.71
CA ALA A 265 -5.65 -12.95 13.78
C ALA A 265 -4.37 -13.66 14.24
N ARG A 266 -3.21 -13.25 13.74
CA ARG A 266 -1.91 -13.80 14.16
C ARG A 266 -1.61 -13.54 15.63
N GLU A 267 -1.86 -12.33 16.12
CA GLU A 267 -1.63 -12.00 17.53
C GLU A 267 -2.61 -12.72 18.46
N VAL A 268 -3.89 -12.80 18.06
CA VAL A 268 -4.92 -13.57 18.79
C VAL A 268 -4.57 -15.05 18.87
N TYR A 269 -4.05 -15.62 17.77
CA TYR A 269 -3.58 -17.01 17.76
C TYR A 269 -2.42 -17.22 18.73
N LYS A 270 -1.42 -16.33 18.74
CA LYS A 270 -0.28 -16.38 19.67
C LYS A 270 -0.70 -16.30 21.15
N LEU A 271 -1.85 -15.67 21.42
CA LEU A 271 -2.44 -15.59 22.76
C LEU A 271 -3.31 -16.81 23.11
N GLY A 272 -3.42 -17.81 22.22
CA GLY A 272 -4.10 -19.07 22.46
C GLY A 272 -5.59 -19.08 22.09
N ASN A 273 -6.12 -18.04 21.45
CA ASN A 273 -7.51 -18.01 20.98
C ASN A 273 -7.60 -18.43 19.50
N GLU A 274 -7.41 -19.73 19.27
CA GLU A 274 -7.39 -20.29 17.92
C GLU A 274 -8.72 -20.11 17.17
N ALA A 275 -9.86 -20.26 17.84
CA ALA A 275 -11.17 -20.15 17.21
C ALA A 275 -11.39 -18.77 16.58
N LEU A 276 -11.12 -17.70 17.36
CA LEU A 276 -11.27 -16.33 16.88
C LEU A 276 -10.25 -15.98 15.78
N ALA A 277 -9.01 -16.45 15.93
CA ALA A 277 -8.00 -16.25 14.89
C ALA A 277 -8.43 -16.88 13.55
N ARG A 278 -9.03 -18.07 13.59
CA ARG A 278 -9.52 -18.74 12.37
C ARG A 278 -10.73 -18.04 11.76
N GLU A 279 -11.64 -17.52 12.57
CA GLU A 279 -12.77 -16.69 12.12
C GLU A 279 -12.27 -15.47 11.32
N TYR A 280 -11.30 -14.74 11.88
CA TYR A 280 -10.71 -13.57 11.22
C TYR A 280 -9.92 -13.93 9.96
N MET A 281 -9.19 -15.04 9.97
CA MET A 281 -8.50 -15.51 8.76
C MET A 281 -9.48 -15.98 7.68
N GLU A 282 -10.61 -16.55 8.05
CA GLU A 282 -11.60 -17.04 7.08
C GLU A 282 -12.14 -15.89 6.23
N ILE A 283 -12.51 -14.75 6.85
CA ILE A 283 -13.01 -13.60 6.09
C ILE A 283 -11.93 -13.00 5.18
N ALA A 284 -10.68 -12.90 5.66
CA ALA A 284 -9.56 -12.40 4.86
C ALA A 284 -9.27 -13.29 3.64
N VAL A 285 -9.26 -14.61 3.83
CA VAL A 285 -9.03 -15.58 2.73
C VAL A 285 -10.18 -15.56 1.73
N LYS A 286 -11.43 -15.45 2.20
CA LYS A 286 -12.59 -15.33 1.32
C LYS A 286 -12.53 -14.06 0.49
N ALA A 287 -12.19 -12.92 1.10
CA ALA A 287 -12.01 -11.66 0.38
C ALA A 287 -10.90 -11.75 -0.66
N TRP A 288 -9.74 -12.32 -0.32
CA TRP A 288 -8.65 -12.58 -1.26
C TRP A 288 -9.12 -13.39 -2.48
N LYS A 289 -9.81 -14.52 -2.25
CA LYS A 289 -10.35 -15.36 -3.33
C LYS A 289 -11.38 -14.61 -4.18
N TRP A 290 -12.24 -13.81 -3.56
CA TRP A 290 -13.26 -13.04 -4.27
C TRP A 290 -12.65 -11.93 -5.16
N ILE A 291 -11.58 -11.27 -4.71
CA ILE A 291 -10.88 -10.21 -5.47
C ILE A 291 -10.46 -10.72 -6.85
N PHE A 292 -10.07 -11.99 -6.99
CA PHE A 292 -9.66 -12.59 -8.27
C PHE A 292 -10.74 -13.43 -8.96
N SER A 293 -11.91 -13.60 -8.33
CA SER A 293 -12.96 -14.50 -8.82
C SER A 293 -13.60 -14.00 -10.12
N GLU A 294 -14.02 -14.92 -10.99
CA GLU A 294 -14.76 -14.60 -12.22
C GLU A 294 -16.10 -13.88 -11.97
N GLY A 295 -16.70 -14.10 -10.80
CA GLY A 295 -17.95 -13.44 -10.39
C GLY A 295 -17.77 -11.98 -9.96
N ASN A 296 -16.53 -11.52 -9.78
CA ASN A 296 -16.24 -10.13 -9.47
C ASN A 296 -16.00 -9.34 -10.78
N GLN A 297 -16.98 -8.53 -11.20
CA GLN A 297 -16.83 -7.68 -12.38
C GLN A 297 -15.65 -6.71 -12.26
N ASN A 298 -15.31 -6.32 -11.02
CA ASN A 298 -14.19 -5.46 -10.66
C ASN A 298 -12.99 -6.28 -10.18
N ARG A 299 -12.83 -7.55 -10.61
CA ARG A 299 -11.68 -8.36 -10.20
C ARG A 299 -10.32 -7.72 -10.48
N GLY A 300 -9.39 -7.90 -9.56
CA GLY A 300 -7.97 -7.59 -9.77
C GLY A 300 -7.33 -8.58 -10.75
N SER A 301 -6.08 -8.33 -11.08
CA SER A 301 -5.30 -9.14 -12.02
C SER A 301 -4.01 -9.64 -11.39
N SER A 302 -3.56 -10.81 -11.83
CA SER A 302 -2.31 -11.42 -11.39
C SER A 302 -1.07 -10.55 -11.65
N LEU A 303 -1.14 -9.56 -12.55
CA LEU A 303 -0.04 -8.62 -12.80
C LEU A 303 0.08 -7.48 -11.78
N GLY A 304 -0.92 -7.32 -10.88
CA GLY A 304 -0.94 -6.27 -9.87
C GLY A 304 -1.86 -5.08 -10.17
N TRP A 305 -2.72 -5.17 -11.19
CA TRP A 305 -3.78 -4.20 -11.47
C TRP A 305 -4.96 -4.42 -10.52
N PHE A 306 -5.42 -3.35 -9.86
CA PHE A 306 -6.54 -3.39 -8.92
C PHE A 306 -7.43 -2.15 -9.07
N PRO A 307 -8.76 -2.30 -8.99
CA PRO A 307 -9.68 -1.19 -9.23
C PRO A 307 -9.68 -0.19 -8.07
N GLU A 308 -10.04 1.07 -8.34
CA GLU A 308 -10.34 2.07 -7.31
C GLU A 308 -11.56 1.69 -6.45
N CYS A 309 -12.55 1.01 -7.04
CA CYS A 309 -13.78 0.61 -6.36
C CYS A 309 -14.33 -0.73 -6.85
N THR A 310 -15.19 -1.33 -6.04
CA THR A 310 -15.78 -2.66 -6.30
C THR A 310 -17.30 -2.67 -6.34
N ASP A 311 -17.90 -1.55 -6.75
CA ASP A 311 -19.34 -1.38 -6.75
C ASP A 311 -20.05 -2.32 -7.76
N ASP A 312 -21.16 -2.94 -7.33
CA ASP A 312 -21.91 -3.93 -8.14
C ASP A 312 -22.56 -3.32 -9.39
N ASN A 313 -22.80 -2.00 -9.39
CA ASN A 313 -23.51 -1.32 -10.47
C ASN A 313 -22.58 -0.57 -11.43
N HIS A 314 -21.26 -0.66 -11.23
CA HIS A 314 -20.27 0.08 -12.01
C HIS A 314 -19.04 -0.79 -12.23
N VAL A 315 -18.66 -0.98 -13.49
CA VAL A 315 -17.38 -1.61 -13.80
C VAL A 315 -16.31 -0.53 -13.70
N CYS A 316 -15.51 -0.61 -12.65
CA CYS A 316 -14.39 0.27 -12.40
C CYS A 316 -13.31 0.01 -13.43
N ASP A 317 -13.03 1.05 -14.18
CA ASP A 317 -12.00 1.13 -15.21
C ASP A 317 -10.65 1.54 -14.63
N THR A 318 -10.63 2.30 -13.53
CA THR A 318 -9.41 2.93 -13.02
C THR A 318 -8.53 1.98 -12.23
N ASN A 319 -7.24 1.90 -12.58
CA ASN A 319 -6.20 1.22 -11.80
C ASN A 319 -5.65 2.09 -10.66
N GLU A 320 -6.29 2.10 -9.50
CA GLU A 320 -5.77 2.92 -8.42
C GLU A 320 -4.49 2.35 -7.81
N PHE A 321 -3.38 3.09 -7.92
CA PHE A 321 -2.09 2.61 -7.46
C PHE A 321 -2.00 2.36 -5.95
N CYS A 322 -2.74 3.14 -5.16
CA CYS A 322 -2.89 2.91 -3.74
C CYS A 322 -3.37 1.47 -3.44
N CYS A 323 -4.20 0.90 -4.32
CA CYS A 323 -4.73 -0.45 -4.21
C CYS A 323 -3.66 -1.51 -4.50
N THR A 324 -2.76 -1.28 -5.45
CA THR A 324 -1.59 -2.16 -5.67
C THR A 324 -0.69 -2.22 -4.45
N ALA A 325 -0.34 -1.06 -3.87
CA ALA A 325 0.47 -1.02 -2.65
C ALA A 325 -0.22 -1.72 -1.46
N ASP A 326 -1.54 -1.59 -1.35
CA ASP A 326 -2.34 -2.30 -0.34
C ASP A 326 -2.36 -3.81 -0.56
N MET A 327 -2.47 -4.27 -1.80
CA MET A 327 -2.45 -5.70 -2.11
C MET A 327 -1.07 -6.32 -1.88
N ILE A 328 0.02 -5.58 -2.06
CA ILE A 328 1.36 -6.02 -1.65
C ILE A 328 1.43 -6.19 -0.13
N GLU A 329 0.92 -5.21 0.63
CA GLU A 329 0.84 -5.30 2.11
C GLU A 329 -0.02 -6.48 2.56
N PHE A 330 -1.17 -6.68 1.93
CA PHE A 330 -2.11 -7.73 2.26
C PHE A 330 -1.58 -9.12 1.92
N ALA A 331 -0.97 -9.28 0.74
CA ALA A 331 -0.32 -10.53 0.33
C ALA A 331 0.80 -10.92 1.29
N ALA A 332 1.65 -9.95 1.68
CA ALA A 332 2.70 -10.17 2.68
C ALA A 332 2.12 -10.57 4.04
N ALA A 333 1.08 -9.88 4.53
CA ALA A 333 0.44 -10.22 5.80
C ALA A 333 -0.18 -11.63 5.80
N LEU A 334 -0.83 -12.02 4.69
CA LEU A 334 -1.36 -13.37 4.50
C LEU A 334 -0.22 -14.41 4.49
N ALA A 335 0.85 -14.14 3.76
CA ALA A 335 1.99 -15.05 3.66
C ALA A 335 2.68 -15.27 5.02
N GLU A 336 2.87 -14.23 5.82
CA GLU A 336 3.41 -14.35 7.18
C GLU A 336 2.53 -15.20 8.11
N THR A 337 1.26 -15.40 7.78
CA THR A 337 0.36 -16.26 8.57
C THR A 337 0.71 -17.75 8.43
N ALA A 338 1.28 -18.16 7.30
CA ALA A 338 1.70 -19.55 7.06
C ALA A 338 2.72 -20.07 8.08
N GLU A 339 3.45 -19.16 8.74
CA GLU A 339 4.42 -19.48 9.77
C GLU A 339 3.80 -19.57 11.19
N VAL A 340 2.62 -18.98 11.38
CA VAL A 340 2.03 -18.73 12.69
C VAL A 340 0.83 -19.63 12.95
N ILE A 341 -0.09 -19.77 11.98
CA ILE A 341 -1.37 -20.45 12.17
C ILE A 341 -1.39 -21.76 11.36
N PRO A 342 -1.38 -22.95 12.01
CA PRO A 342 -1.46 -24.23 11.33
C PRO A 342 -2.71 -24.38 10.45
N GLY A 343 -2.56 -25.01 9.29
CA GLY A 343 -3.62 -25.18 8.28
C GLY A 343 -3.71 -24.05 7.25
N TYR A 344 -2.89 -22.99 7.40
CA TYR A 344 -2.76 -21.90 6.42
C TYR A 344 -1.40 -21.89 5.71
N GLU A 345 -0.67 -23.01 5.70
CA GLU A 345 0.67 -23.11 5.12
C GLU A 345 0.70 -22.77 3.62
N TRP A 346 -0.40 -22.99 2.91
CA TRP A 346 -0.55 -22.66 1.49
C TRP A 346 -0.51 -21.14 1.23
N LEU A 347 -0.78 -20.30 2.24
CA LEU A 347 -0.65 -18.85 2.12
C LEU A 347 0.78 -18.40 1.90
N ASP A 348 1.79 -19.25 2.13
CA ASP A 348 3.17 -18.92 1.81
C ASP A 348 3.36 -18.59 0.31
N ASN A 349 2.48 -19.12 -0.56
CA ASN A 349 2.47 -18.78 -1.99
C ASN A 349 2.14 -17.30 -2.26
N MET A 350 1.53 -16.58 -1.30
CA MET A 350 1.23 -15.15 -1.46
C MET A 350 2.51 -14.30 -1.51
N TRP A 351 3.67 -14.85 -1.13
CA TRP A 351 4.96 -14.22 -1.43
C TRP A 351 5.21 -14.07 -2.94
N ASP A 352 4.82 -15.04 -3.78
CA ASP A 352 4.93 -14.90 -5.22
C ASP A 352 3.99 -13.81 -5.75
N ASP A 353 2.83 -13.62 -5.13
CA ASP A 353 1.90 -12.54 -5.48
C ASP A 353 2.45 -11.17 -5.09
N ALA A 354 2.98 -11.02 -3.87
CA ALA A 354 3.64 -9.78 -3.44
C ALA A 354 4.81 -9.41 -4.36
N ASP A 355 5.64 -10.38 -4.73
CA ASP A 355 6.75 -10.19 -5.68
C ASP A 355 6.25 -9.81 -7.07
N ARG A 356 5.28 -10.57 -7.61
CA ARG A 356 4.69 -10.34 -8.92
C ARG A 356 4.02 -8.95 -9.03
N PHE A 357 3.25 -8.52 -8.03
CA PHE A 357 2.65 -7.18 -8.04
C PHE A 357 3.71 -6.09 -7.98
N THR A 358 4.79 -6.32 -7.23
CA THR A 358 5.90 -5.37 -7.10
C THR A 358 6.64 -5.21 -8.43
N ILE A 359 7.16 -6.30 -8.99
CA ILE A 359 8.04 -6.23 -10.15
C ILE A 359 7.30 -5.85 -11.44
N ASN A 360 6.01 -6.15 -11.52
CA ASN A 360 5.22 -5.85 -12.70
C ASN A 360 4.53 -4.50 -12.58
N GLU A 361 3.81 -4.21 -11.49
CA GLU A 361 2.98 -3.01 -11.39
C GLU A 361 3.72 -1.87 -10.69
N LEU A 362 4.18 -2.13 -9.47
CA LEU A 362 4.83 -1.12 -8.63
C LEU A 362 6.05 -0.49 -9.31
N TYR A 363 6.89 -1.32 -9.92
CA TYR A 363 8.07 -0.85 -10.66
C TYR A 363 7.72 -0.16 -11.98
N ALA A 364 6.67 -0.61 -12.67
CA ALA A 364 6.30 -0.04 -13.97
C ALA A 364 5.63 1.33 -13.86
N MET A 365 4.96 1.61 -12.74
CA MET A 365 4.18 2.83 -12.54
C MET A 365 4.95 4.02 -11.97
N GLN A 366 6.23 3.85 -11.67
CA GLN A 366 7.07 4.98 -11.27
C GLN A 366 7.39 5.84 -12.50
N ILE A 367 7.20 7.15 -12.37
CA ILE A 367 7.51 8.13 -13.41
C ILE A 367 9.02 8.35 -13.43
N LEU A 368 9.72 7.81 -14.44
CA LEU A 368 11.18 7.91 -14.60
C LEU A 368 11.58 8.73 -15.84
N ASN A 369 10.77 8.69 -16.88
CA ASN A 369 11.02 9.30 -18.18
C ASN A 369 9.77 10.01 -18.72
N PRO A 370 9.33 11.07 -18.04
CA PRO A 370 8.09 11.76 -18.36
C PRO A 370 8.01 12.31 -19.79
N GLU A 371 9.16 12.52 -20.44
CA GLU A 371 9.26 12.92 -21.84
C GLU A 371 8.60 11.93 -22.81
N GLN A 372 8.58 10.64 -22.47
CA GLN A 372 7.92 9.62 -23.29
C GLN A 372 6.40 9.77 -23.34
N LEU A 373 5.80 10.43 -22.36
CA LEU A 373 4.36 10.66 -22.30
C LEU A 373 3.91 11.74 -23.29
N ARG A 374 4.82 12.64 -23.73
CA ARG A 374 4.51 13.76 -24.63
C ARG A 374 3.83 13.31 -25.94
N LYS A 375 4.28 12.20 -26.52
CA LYS A 375 3.78 11.70 -27.81
C LYS A 375 2.33 11.18 -27.74
N TYR A 376 1.83 10.93 -26.53
CA TYR A 376 0.44 10.51 -26.31
C TYR A 376 -0.48 11.69 -26.08
N LEU A 377 0.07 12.90 -25.90
CA LEU A 377 -0.76 14.09 -25.81
C LEU A 377 -1.47 14.32 -27.16
N PRO A 378 -2.79 14.44 -27.13
CA PRO A 378 -3.59 14.62 -28.34
C PRO A 378 -3.55 16.07 -28.85
N ASP A 379 -3.22 17.05 -28.00
CA ASP A 379 -2.78 18.39 -28.41
C ASP A 379 -1.32 18.58 -28.05
N GLN A 380 -0.47 18.82 -29.05
CA GLN A 380 0.96 19.12 -28.89
C GLN A 380 1.28 20.59 -29.17
N SER A 381 0.30 21.48 -29.02
CA SER A 381 0.53 22.92 -29.04
C SER A 381 1.59 23.33 -28.02
N ALA A 382 2.39 24.36 -28.33
CA ALA A 382 3.49 24.80 -27.47
C ALA A 382 3.03 25.16 -26.04
N GLU A 383 1.83 25.72 -25.91
CA GLU A 383 1.23 26.05 -24.61
C GLU A 383 0.84 24.78 -23.83
N ASN A 384 0.20 23.80 -24.48
CA ASN A 384 -0.12 22.54 -23.82
C ASN A 384 1.14 21.77 -23.42
N MET A 385 2.18 21.79 -24.27
CA MET A 385 3.46 21.17 -23.95
C MET A 385 4.15 21.80 -22.74
N LYS A 386 4.14 23.14 -22.65
CA LYS A 386 4.71 23.85 -21.50
C LYS A 386 3.96 23.53 -20.20
N ARG A 387 2.64 23.35 -20.25
CA ARG A 387 1.84 22.92 -19.11
C ARG A 387 2.14 21.48 -18.73
N PHE A 388 2.25 20.60 -19.72
CA PHE A 388 2.56 19.19 -19.52
C PHE A 388 3.91 19.03 -18.84
N ASP A 389 4.93 19.70 -19.37
CA ASP A 389 6.29 19.68 -18.82
C ASP A 389 6.35 20.16 -17.38
N ARG A 390 5.50 21.14 -17.02
CA ARG A 390 5.40 21.60 -15.63
C ARG A 390 4.83 20.52 -14.74
N GLN A 391 3.72 19.90 -15.13
CA GLN A 391 3.02 18.91 -14.31
C GLN A 391 3.80 17.61 -14.17
N VAL A 392 4.36 17.12 -15.26
CA VAL A 392 5.03 15.83 -15.27
C VAL A 392 6.36 15.88 -14.49
N LYS A 393 7.01 17.05 -14.42
CA LYS A 393 8.17 17.27 -13.56
C LYS A 393 7.79 17.14 -12.08
N LEU A 394 6.64 17.70 -11.68
CA LEU A 394 6.15 17.57 -10.30
C LEU A 394 5.90 16.12 -9.89
N GLY A 395 5.58 15.24 -10.84
CA GLY A 395 5.42 13.80 -10.58
C GLY A 395 6.70 12.97 -10.74
N LEU A 396 7.83 13.56 -11.16
CA LEU A 396 9.05 12.82 -11.48
C LEU A 396 9.58 12.07 -10.25
N GLY A 397 9.70 10.75 -10.36
CA GLY A 397 10.09 9.85 -9.28
C GLY A 397 8.94 9.39 -8.40
N GLY A 398 7.77 10.01 -8.50
CA GLY A 398 6.52 9.54 -7.91
C GLY A 398 5.85 8.44 -8.75
N TRP A 399 4.61 8.10 -8.38
CA TRP A 399 3.82 7.05 -9.02
C TRP A 399 2.48 7.57 -9.56
N GLY A 400 2.16 7.17 -10.79
CA GLY A 400 0.90 7.52 -11.47
C GLY A 400 -0.29 6.66 -11.05
N THR A 401 -1.49 6.95 -11.55
CA THR A 401 -2.73 6.17 -11.29
C THR A 401 -3.08 5.18 -12.40
N SER A 402 -2.13 4.78 -13.25
CA SER A 402 -2.34 3.67 -14.18
C SER A 402 -1.03 3.25 -14.85
N ARG A 403 -1.06 2.09 -15.50
CA ARG A 403 -0.12 1.83 -16.59
C ARG A 403 -0.45 2.69 -17.81
N ASN A 404 0.62 3.00 -18.51
CA ASN A 404 0.74 3.49 -19.87
C ASN A 404 -0.10 2.79 -20.97
N TRP A 405 -0.80 1.69 -20.67
CA TRP A 405 -1.60 0.94 -21.66
C TRP A 405 -3.04 1.42 -21.72
N LEU A 406 -3.45 2.21 -20.73
CA LEU A 406 -4.78 2.77 -20.60
C LEU A 406 -4.64 4.30 -20.62
N PRO A 407 -5.50 5.02 -21.37
CA PRO A 407 -5.54 6.48 -21.34
C PRO A 407 -5.80 7.09 -19.95
N GLU A 408 -5.91 6.29 -18.88
CA GLU A 408 -6.30 6.71 -17.52
C GLU A 408 -5.38 7.74 -16.86
N MET A 409 -4.07 7.69 -17.14
CA MET A 409 -3.20 8.79 -16.71
C MET A 409 -3.59 10.09 -17.39
N MET A 410 -4.20 10.07 -18.58
CA MET A 410 -4.65 11.24 -19.33
C MET A 410 -6.18 11.31 -19.41
N ARG A 411 -6.83 11.89 -18.40
CA ARG A 411 -8.29 12.06 -18.42
C ARG A 411 -8.71 13.20 -19.35
N TYR A 412 -9.76 13.01 -20.14
CA TYR A 412 -10.40 14.11 -20.87
C TYR A 412 -11.41 14.83 -19.95
N ILE A 413 -11.04 16.00 -19.45
CA ILE A 413 -11.85 16.81 -18.53
C ILE A 413 -12.07 18.18 -19.16
N ASP A 414 -13.33 18.59 -19.30
CA ASP A 414 -13.74 19.91 -19.81
C ASP A 414 -13.05 20.34 -21.12
N GLY A 415 -12.93 19.40 -22.06
CA GLY A 415 -12.34 19.66 -23.36
C GLY A 415 -10.81 19.56 -23.43
N ASN A 416 -10.14 19.23 -22.32
CA ASN A 416 -8.68 19.17 -22.20
C ASN A 416 -8.21 17.82 -21.64
N TYR A 417 -6.99 17.42 -21.97
CA TYR A 417 -6.37 16.22 -21.41
C TYR A 417 -5.55 16.58 -20.18
N SER A 418 -5.81 15.91 -19.05
CA SER A 418 -5.14 16.11 -17.78
C SER A 418 -4.35 14.87 -17.40
N ILE A 419 -3.10 15.05 -16.96
CA ILE A 419 -2.47 14.00 -16.16
C ILE A 419 -3.29 13.88 -14.87
N PHE A 420 -3.77 12.69 -14.52
CA PHE A 420 -4.44 12.45 -13.25
C PHE A 420 -3.43 11.83 -12.29
N THR A 421 -2.81 12.66 -11.46
CA THR A 421 -2.00 12.19 -10.33
C THR A 421 -2.49 12.86 -9.06
N ILE A 422 -2.76 12.02 -8.06
CA ILE A 422 -3.18 12.46 -6.74
C ILE A 422 -2.12 12.03 -5.73
N GLY A 423 -1.92 12.84 -4.68
CA GLY A 423 -0.89 12.67 -3.67
C GLY A 423 -0.92 11.31 -2.99
N CYS A 424 -2.10 10.71 -2.82
CA CYS A 424 -2.21 9.37 -2.25
C CYS A 424 -1.42 8.33 -3.08
N CYS A 425 -1.45 8.42 -4.41
CA CYS A 425 -0.72 7.52 -5.31
C CYS A 425 0.78 7.82 -5.30
N LEU A 426 1.16 9.10 -5.35
CA LEU A 426 2.56 9.53 -5.41
C LEU A 426 3.40 9.00 -4.24
N TYR A 427 2.81 8.89 -3.04
CA TYR A 427 3.46 8.38 -1.83
C TYR A 427 3.19 6.89 -1.55
N SER A 428 2.15 6.30 -2.15
CA SER A 428 1.84 4.88 -1.94
C SER A 428 2.92 3.95 -2.53
N GLY A 429 3.71 4.42 -3.49
CA GLY A 429 4.77 3.63 -4.12
C GLY A 429 5.92 3.33 -3.18
N GLN A 430 6.37 4.33 -2.43
CA GLN A 430 7.37 4.21 -1.37
C GLN A 430 6.89 3.24 -0.29
N ARG A 431 5.62 3.34 0.10
CA ARG A 431 5.02 2.38 1.04
C ARG A 431 5.02 0.95 0.49
N GLY A 432 4.61 0.75 -0.76
CA GLY A 432 4.64 -0.56 -1.42
C GLY A 432 6.07 -1.12 -1.52
N LEU A 433 7.04 -0.29 -1.91
CA LEU A 433 8.46 -0.64 -2.00
C LEU A 433 9.03 -1.05 -0.65
N TYR A 434 8.71 -0.28 0.39
CA TYR A 434 9.14 -0.60 1.74
C TYR A 434 8.48 -1.87 2.27
N SER A 435 7.19 -2.08 1.98
CA SER A 435 6.50 -3.31 2.36
C SER A 435 7.05 -4.55 1.66
N TYR A 436 7.47 -4.43 0.40
CA TYR A 436 8.23 -5.47 -0.29
C TYR A 436 9.63 -5.68 0.34
N TRP A 437 10.42 -4.62 0.47
CA TRP A 437 11.78 -4.66 1.01
C TRP A 437 11.85 -5.21 2.44
N LYS A 438 10.98 -4.74 3.34
CA LYS A 438 10.95 -5.19 4.75
C LYS A 438 10.56 -6.66 4.88
N SER A 439 9.77 -7.18 3.92
CA SER A 439 9.30 -8.56 3.94
C SER A 439 10.30 -9.51 3.30
N MET A 440 11.27 -8.98 2.54
CA MET A 440 12.29 -9.77 1.84
C MET A 440 13.11 -10.62 2.80
N VAL A 441 13.46 -10.08 3.96
CA VAL A 441 14.29 -10.77 4.95
C VAL A 441 13.63 -10.69 6.32
N SER A 442 13.62 -11.81 7.03
CA SER A 442 13.37 -11.81 8.48
C SER A 442 14.57 -12.39 9.21
N GLU A 443 14.99 -11.70 10.26
CA GLU A 443 16.17 -12.03 11.04
C GLU A 443 15.74 -12.35 12.48
N ASN A 444 15.86 -13.60 12.92
CA ASN A 444 15.44 -14.03 14.25
C ASN A 444 16.46 -14.99 14.86
N ALA A 445 17.08 -14.62 16.00
CA ALA A 445 17.90 -15.51 16.83
C ALA A 445 18.91 -16.40 16.06
N GLY A 446 19.78 -15.79 15.24
CA GLY A 446 20.79 -16.51 14.46
C GLY A 446 20.24 -17.24 13.22
N LYS A 447 18.96 -17.04 12.90
CA LYS A 447 18.32 -17.53 11.67
C LYS A 447 17.93 -16.35 10.79
N ILE A 448 18.29 -16.43 9.51
CA ILE A 448 17.92 -15.45 8.49
C ILE A 448 17.07 -16.17 7.46
N ARG A 449 15.84 -15.70 7.28
CA ARG A 449 14.93 -16.20 6.23
C ARG A 449 14.80 -15.17 5.13
N ILE A 450 15.10 -15.58 3.90
CA ILE A 450 15.03 -14.76 2.69
C ILE A 450 13.85 -15.24 1.84
N ARG A 451 12.98 -14.31 1.42
CA ARG A 451 11.69 -14.60 0.76
C ARG A 451 11.64 -14.20 -0.71
N PHE A 452 12.41 -13.19 -1.10
CA PHE A 452 12.49 -12.72 -2.48
C PHE A 452 13.94 -12.70 -2.95
N ALA A 453 14.14 -12.85 -4.25
CA ALA A 453 15.39 -12.50 -4.90
C ALA A 453 15.37 -11.01 -5.24
N GLY A 454 16.05 -10.20 -4.43
CA GLY A 454 16.15 -8.76 -4.63
C GLY A 454 17.35 -8.20 -3.90
N ASP A 455 17.71 -6.96 -4.25
CA ASP A 455 18.81 -6.27 -3.60
C ASP A 455 18.43 -5.86 -2.17
N TYR A 456 19.24 -6.26 -1.19
CA TYR A 456 18.99 -6.02 0.22
C TYR A 456 20.30 -5.84 0.99
N GLN A 457 20.28 -4.96 1.98
CA GLN A 457 21.42 -4.78 2.87
C GLN A 457 20.94 -4.48 4.29
N SER A 458 21.54 -5.19 5.26
CA SER A 458 21.44 -4.88 6.69
C SER A 458 22.82 -4.99 7.34
N ASP A 459 22.88 -4.84 8.66
CA ASP A 459 24.11 -5.06 9.43
C ASP A 459 24.55 -6.54 9.44
N LYS A 460 23.68 -7.47 9.03
CA LYS A 460 23.94 -8.92 9.05
C LYS A 460 24.24 -9.54 7.70
N LEU A 461 23.72 -8.97 6.61
CA LEU A 461 23.95 -9.51 5.27
C LEU A 461 23.81 -8.48 4.15
N VAL A 462 24.34 -8.86 2.99
CA VAL A 462 24.11 -8.21 1.70
C VAL A 462 23.56 -9.25 0.74
N ILE A 463 22.51 -8.90 0.01
CA ILE A 463 21.91 -9.71 -1.05
C ILE A 463 21.97 -8.90 -2.35
N ASN A 464 22.46 -9.52 -3.43
CA ASN A 464 22.36 -8.97 -4.77
C ASN A 464 21.51 -9.90 -5.65
N GLN A 465 20.58 -9.36 -6.41
CA GLN A 465 19.76 -10.13 -7.35
C GLN A 465 20.58 -10.58 -8.57
N LEU A 466 20.39 -11.83 -9.00
CA LEU A 466 20.97 -12.35 -10.24
C LEU A 466 20.07 -12.04 -11.46
N PRO A 467 20.64 -11.70 -12.64
CA PRO A 467 19.84 -11.38 -13.84
C PRO A 467 18.94 -12.52 -14.36
N GLU A 468 19.38 -13.78 -14.23
CA GLU A 468 18.70 -14.96 -14.79
C GLU A 468 17.87 -15.73 -13.76
N GLY A 469 17.69 -15.18 -12.56
CA GLY A 469 17.04 -15.85 -11.44
C GLY A 469 18.03 -16.23 -10.34
N GLY A 470 17.62 -16.02 -9.09
CA GLY A 470 18.46 -16.24 -7.92
C GLY A 470 19.08 -14.99 -7.31
N MET A 471 20.04 -15.22 -6.42
CA MET A 471 20.67 -14.19 -5.60
C MET A 471 22.09 -14.57 -5.16
N GLU A 472 22.92 -13.57 -4.96
CA GLU A 472 24.17 -13.68 -4.22
C GLU A 472 23.95 -13.19 -2.80
N ILE A 473 24.48 -13.90 -1.81
CA ILE A 473 24.31 -13.62 -0.38
C ILE A 473 25.69 -13.55 0.26
N CYS A 474 26.01 -12.42 0.88
CA CYS A 474 27.21 -12.27 1.69
C CYS A 474 26.81 -12.06 3.15
N LEU A 475 27.16 -13.01 4.01
CA LEU A 475 26.88 -12.95 5.44
C LEU A 475 27.99 -12.19 6.18
N LYS A 476 27.59 -11.29 7.09
CA LYS A 476 28.49 -10.58 8.01
C LYS A 476 28.67 -11.30 9.34
N GLU A 477 27.75 -12.22 9.66
CA GLU A 477 27.79 -13.10 10.83
C GLU A 477 27.32 -14.52 10.46
N ASP A 478 27.73 -15.51 11.24
CA ASP A 478 27.24 -16.90 11.08
C ASP A 478 25.73 -16.95 11.32
N ALA A 479 24.99 -17.61 10.43
CA ALA A 479 23.53 -17.72 10.54
C ALA A 479 22.98 -18.95 9.83
N ALA A 480 21.93 -19.54 10.38
CA ALA A 480 21.12 -20.51 9.67
C ALA A 480 20.29 -19.78 8.59
N LEU A 481 20.51 -20.11 7.32
CA LEU A 481 19.79 -19.54 6.20
C LEU A 481 18.57 -20.39 5.84
N GLU A 482 17.45 -19.74 5.60
CA GLU A 482 16.28 -20.33 4.94
C GLU A 482 15.88 -19.48 3.74
N ILE A 483 15.90 -20.06 2.55
CA ILE A 483 15.69 -19.32 1.31
C ILE A 483 14.48 -19.88 0.60
N ARG A 484 13.49 -19.01 0.35
CA ARG A 484 12.31 -19.35 -0.43
C ARG A 484 12.70 -19.51 -1.89
N ILE A 485 12.26 -20.59 -2.49
CA ILE A 485 12.33 -20.84 -3.93
C ILE A 485 10.93 -20.57 -4.50
N PRO A 486 10.76 -19.61 -5.43
CA PRO A 486 9.47 -19.28 -6.02
C PRO A 486 8.76 -20.50 -6.60
N THR A 487 7.41 -20.51 -6.59
CA THR A 487 6.67 -21.63 -7.20
C THR A 487 6.85 -21.70 -8.72
N THR A 488 7.24 -20.58 -9.32
CA THR A 488 7.52 -20.40 -10.75
C THR A 488 8.99 -20.70 -11.13
N ALA A 489 9.80 -21.20 -10.20
CA ALA A 489 11.18 -21.63 -10.45
C ALA A 489 11.28 -23.12 -10.84
N ASP A 490 12.18 -23.46 -11.75
CA ASP A 490 12.56 -24.85 -12.04
C ASP A 490 13.43 -25.39 -10.89
N LYS A 491 12.80 -26.15 -10.00
CA LYS A 491 13.47 -26.74 -8.83
C LYS A 491 14.61 -27.71 -9.20
N ALA A 492 14.61 -28.29 -10.40
CA ALA A 492 15.69 -29.16 -10.84
C ALA A 492 16.97 -28.39 -11.21
N SER A 493 16.81 -27.12 -11.59
CA SER A 493 17.91 -26.20 -11.90
C SER A 493 18.51 -25.53 -10.66
N LEU A 494 17.90 -25.70 -9.47
CA LEU A 494 18.36 -25.07 -8.24
C LEU A 494 19.81 -25.46 -7.91
N ARG A 495 20.67 -24.48 -7.70
CA ARG A 495 22.06 -24.66 -7.23
C ARG A 495 22.36 -23.71 -6.08
N ILE A 496 23.16 -24.18 -5.13
CA ILE A 496 23.72 -23.38 -4.03
C ILE A 496 25.22 -23.58 -4.05
N GLN A 497 25.97 -22.50 -4.21
CA GLN A 497 27.42 -22.57 -4.34
C GLN A 497 28.10 -21.60 -3.39
N ALA A 498 29.27 -21.98 -2.87
CA ALA A 498 30.17 -21.12 -2.12
C ALA A 498 31.57 -21.27 -2.72
N ALA A 499 32.19 -20.17 -3.15
CA ALA A 499 33.47 -20.19 -3.86
C ALA A 499 33.50 -21.15 -5.09
N GLY A 500 32.36 -21.35 -5.75
CA GLY A 500 32.21 -22.24 -6.91
C GLY A 500 32.01 -23.72 -6.58
N GLU A 501 31.98 -24.10 -5.30
CA GLU A 501 31.68 -25.47 -4.86
C GLU A 501 30.24 -25.59 -4.38
N ASP A 502 29.61 -26.74 -4.66
CA ASP A 502 28.24 -26.99 -4.24
C ASP A 502 28.13 -27.11 -2.72
N VAL A 503 27.15 -26.40 -2.15
CA VAL A 503 26.87 -26.39 -0.71
C VAL A 503 25.78 -27.40 -0.40
N ALA A 504 26.05 -28.28 0.57
CA ALA A 504 25.03 -29.19 1.08
C ALA A 504 23.91 -28.40 1.78
N HIS A 505 22.67 -28.76 1.48
CA HIS A 505 21.48 -28.15 2.06
C HIS A 505 20.45 -29.20 2.47
N ALA A 506 19.55 -28.83 3.37
CA ALA A 506 18.42 -29.66 3.74
C ALA A 506 17.46 -29.85 2.55
N ALA A 507 16.68 -30.92 2.59
CA ALA A 507 15.58 -31.10 1.65
C ALA A 507 14.60 -29.92 1.73
N MET A 508 14.08 -29.52 0.57
CA MET A 508 13.15 -28.39 0.50
C MET A 508 11.88 -28.68 1.31
N GLN A 509 11.49 -27.75 2.19
CA GLN A 509 10.27 -27.84 2.99
C GLN A 509 9.44 -26.58 2.79
N ARG A 510 8.18 -26.74 2.38
CA ARG A 510 7.25 -25.62 2.13
C ARG A 510 7.81 -24.54 1.19
N GLY A 511 8.59 -24.96 0.18
CA GLY A 511 9.23 -24.02 -0.76
C GLY A 511 10.54 -23.41 -0.25
N TYR A 512 10.99 -23.72 0.97
CA TYR A 512 12.27 -23.23 1.51
C TYR A 512 13.35 -24.30 1.45
N ILE A 513 14.55 -23.90 1.06
CA ILE A 513 15.80 -24.62 1.33
C ILE A 513 16.45 -24.06 2.59
N ALA A 514 17.20 -24.90 3.32
CA ALA A 514 17.88 -24.48 4.54
C ALA A 514 19.33 -24.99 4.59
N PHE A 515 20.26 -24.16 5.05
CA PHE A 515 21.67 -24.53 5.30
C PHE A 515 22.33 -23.55 6.28
N ASP A 516 23.45 -23.95 6.88
CA ASP A 516 24.21 -23.10 7.80
C ASP A 516 25.20 -22.22 7.01
N GLY A 517 25.00 -20.91 7.09
CA GLY A 517 25.86 -19.91 6.48
C GLY A 517 26.97 -19.43 7.42
N LYS A 518 28.11 -19.04 6.83
CA LYS A 518 29.32 -18.58 7.53
C LYS A 518 29.64 -17.12 7.23
N ALA A 519 30.06 -16.40 8.26
CA ALA A 519 30.50 -15.02 8.15
C ALA A 519 31.65 -14.87 7.13
N GLY A 520 31.56 -13.86 6.27
CA GLY A 520 32.54 -13.57 5.23
C GLY A 520 32.51 -14.50 4.02
N VAL A 521 31.62 -15.50 4.00
CA VAL A 521 31.44 -16.38 2.84
C VAL A 521 30.34 -15.83 1.93
N GLY A 522 30.64 -15.75 0.64
CA GLY A 522 29.67 -15.45 -0.41
C GLY A 522 29.01 -16.73 -0.91
N TYR A 523 27.68 -16.75 -0.90
CA TYR A 523 26.85 -17.83 -1.42
C TYR A 523 26.12 -17.36 -2.68
N THR A 524 26.08 -18.20 -3.69
CA THR A 524 25.25 -17.99 -4.89
C THR A 524 24.13 -19.02 -4.87
N VAL A 525 22.89 -18.55 -4.89
CA VAL A 525 21.70 -19.40 -4.98
C VAL A 525 21.01 -19.09 -6.28
N SER A 526 20.99 -20.02 -7.22
CA SER A 526 20.49 -19.79 -8.57
C SER A 526 19.47 -20.85 -8.98
N TRP A 527 18.56 -20.45 -9.86
CA TRP A 527 17.56 -21.30 -10.51
C TRP A 527 17.17 -20.67 -11.84
N ASN A 528 16.60 -21.47 -12.73
CA ASN A 528 15.94 -21.01 -13.93
C ASN A 528 14.47 -20.70 -13.62
N ASP A 529 14.01 -19.56 -14.09
CA ASP A 529 12.59 -19.22 -14.05
C ASP A 529 11.82 -19.95 -15.17
N LEU A 530 10.66 -20.51 -14.82
CA LEU A 530 9.77 -21.17 -15.78
C LEU A 530 8.97 -20.15 -16.58
N GLU A 531 8.74 -20.44 -17.85
CA GLU A 531 7.76 -19.72 -18.65
C GLU A 531 6.36 -20.31 -18.44
N TRP A 532 5.37 -19.44 -18.27
CA TRP A 532 3.98 -19.83 -18.12
C TRP A 532 3.04 -18.72 -18.60
N GLU A 533 1.79 -19.09 -18.85
CA GLU A 533 0.77 -18.16 -19.35
C GLU A 533 -0.51 -18.27 -18.53
N ILE A 534 -1.24 -17.16 -18.42
CA ILE A 534 -2.58 -17.11 -17.85
C ILE A 534 -3.47 -16.21 -18.69
N THR A 535 -4.71 -16.62 -18.88
CA THR A 535 -5.75 -15.78 -19.47
C THR A 535 -6.67 -15.28 -18.37
N GLU A 536 -6.71 -13.97 -18.19
CA GLU A 536 -7.57 -13.30 -17.22
C GLU A 536 -8.21 -12.05 -17.84
N THR A 537 -9.19 -11.44 -17.18
CA THR A 537 -9.74 -10.17 -17.67
C THR A 537 -9.14 -9.02 -16.90
N VAL A 538 -8.59 -8.05 -17.62
CA VAL A 538 -7.86 -6.92 -17.05
C VAL A 538 -8.47 -5.62 -17.57
N GLY A 539 -8.74 -4.68 -16.65
CA GLY A 539 -9.13 -3.29 -16.92
C GLY A 539 -10.43 -3.09 -17.73
N CYS A 540 -11.08 -1.95 -17.53
CA CYS A 540 -12.07 -1.42 -18.49
C CYS A 540 -11.47 -0.22 -19.20
N ILE A 541 -11.83 -0.02 -20.46
CA ILE A 541 -11.26 1.07 -21.27
C ILE A 541 -12.20 2.26 -21.13
N ASN A 542 -11.70 3.32 -20.50
CA ASN A 542 -12.59 4.39 -20.06
C ASN A 542 -13.16 5.22 -21.23
N GLU A 543 -12.43 5.33 -22.34
CA GLU A 543 -12.83 6.21 -23.44
C GLU A 543 -12.25 5.65 -24.75
N GLY A 544 -13.07 4.95 -25.54
CA GLY A 544 -13.03 4.75 -27.01
C GLY A 544 -11.73 4.54 -27.80
N HIS A 545 -10.56 4.40 -27.19
CA HIS A 545 -9.27 4.64 -27.86
C HIS A 545 -8.35 3.42 -27.94
N VAL A 546 -8.79 2.26 -27.46
CA VAL A 546 -8.12 1.00 -27.74
C VAL A 546 -8.92 0.29 -28.83
N PRO A 547 -8.36 0.07 -30.04
CA PRO A 547 -9.11 -0.36 -31.22
C PRO A 547 -9.89 -1.67 -31.09
N PHE A 548 -9.63 -2.45 -30.04
CA PHE A 548 -10.12 -3.81 -29.88
C PHE A 548 -11.04 -4.01 -28.67
N ALA A 549 -11.45 -2.96 -27.95
CA ALA A 549 -12.27 -3.13 -26.75
C ALA A 549 -13.33 -2.03 -26.55
N GLU A 550 -14.51 -2.47 -26.11
CA GLU A 550 -15.66 -1.61 -25.85
C GLU A 550 -15.53 -0.91 -24.49
N ILE A 551 -16.04 0.33 -24.42
CA ILE A 551 -16.07 1.13 -23.20
C ILE A 551 -16.82 0.37 -22.09
N GLY A 552 -16.25 0.36 -20.89
CA GLY A 552 -16.86 -0.28 -19.72
C GLY A 552 -16.89 -1.81 -19.76
N LYS A 553 -16.17 -2.45 -20.69
CA LYS A 553 -15.99 -3.91 -20.73
C LYS A 553 -14.57 -4.31 -20.39
N LYS A 554 -14.42 -5.38 -19.60
CA LYS A 554 -13.11 -5.97 -19.35
C LYS A 554 -12.64 -6.81 -20.52
N VAL A 555 -11.34 -6.73 -20.80
CA VAL A 555 -10.75 -7.43 -21.95
C VAL A 555 -10.09 -8.72 -21.48
N PRO A 556 -10.40 -9.88 -22.08
CA PRO A 556 -9.61 -11.08 -21.84
C PRO A 556 -8.21 -10.90 -22.42
N MET A 557 -7.19 -11.04 -21.58
CA MET A 557 -5.79 -10.88 -21.91
C MET A 557 -5.03 -12.13 -21.51
N THR A 558 -4.20 -12.63 -22.42
CA THR A 558 -3.29 -13.74 -22.14
C THR A 558 -1.91 -13.17 -21.87
N ILE A 559 -1.46 -13.32 -20.64
CA ILE A 559 -0.23 -12.75 -20.12
C ILE A 559 0.82 -13.86 -20.06
N ARG A 560 2.01 -13.57 -20.58
CA ARG A 560 3.16 -14.48 -20.59
C ARG A 560 4.16 -14.03 -19.54
N TYR A 561 4.58 -14.97 -18.70
CA TYR A 561 5.52 -14.74 -17.61
C TYR A 561 6.78 -15.59 -17.80
N LYS A 562 7.92 -15.08 -17.32
CA LYS A 562 9.10 -15.87 -16.97
C LYS A 562 9.31 -15.65 -15.47
N GLY A 563 9.13 -16.71 -14.68
CA GLY A 563 9.11 -16.59 -13.22
C GLY A 563 7.90 -15.76 -12.80
N ASN A 564 8.11 -14.73 -11.96
CA ASN A 564 7.04 -13.79 -11.60
C ASN A 564 6.95 -12.58 -12.56
N LYS A 565 7.89 -12.42 -13.51
CA LYS A 565 8.00 -11.24 -14.36
C LYS A 565 7.21 -11.43 -15.65
N VAL A 566 6.41 -10.45 -16.05
CA VAL A 566 5.75 -10.44 -17.36
C VAL A 566 6.80 -10.21 -18.45
N ILE A 567 6.77 -11.08 -19.46
CA ILE A 567 7.64 -11.02 -20.65
C ILE A 567 6.86 -10.68 -21.93
N GLY A 568 5.53 -10.70 -21.88
CA GLY A 568 4.70 -10.23 -22.99
C GLY A 568 3.24 -10.62 -22.86
N PHE A 569 2.50 -10.35 -23.93
CA PHE A 569 1.10 -10.73 -24.09
C PHE A 569 0.93 -11.56 -25.37
N ALA A 570 -0.12 -12.37 -25.45
CA ALA A 570 -0.41 -13.15 -26.66
C ALA A 570 -1.15 -12.32 -27.72
N GLN A 571 -1.96 -11.36 -27.29
CA GLN A 571 -2.58 -10.38 -28.18
C GLN A 571 -1.51 -9.43 -28.73
N ASP A 572 -1.53 -9.16 -30.05
CA ASP A 572 -0.63 -8.18 -30.67
C ASP A 572 -0.99 -6.77 -30.18
N MET A 573 -0.27 -6.36 -29.15
CA MET A 573 -0.46 -5.10 -28.45
C MET A 573 0.43 -4.00 -29.05
N ASN A 574 0.70 -4.01 -30.36
CA ASN A 574 1.45 -2.94 -31.06
C ASN A 574 0.92 -1.51 -30.84
N ALA A 575 -0.23 -1.33 -30.17
CA ALA A 575 -0.76 -0.05 -29.68
C ALA A 575 -0.33 0.32 -28.23
N VAL A 576 0.50 -0.50 -27.57
CA VAL A 576 0.76 -0.47 -26.13
C VAL A 576 2.25 -0.27 -25.85
N ILE A 577 2.55 0.63 -24.91
CA ILE A 577 3.91 1.08 -24.57
C ILE A 577 4.77 -0.11 -24.10
N PRO A 578 6.00 -0.29 -24.63
CA PRO A 578 6.87 -1.40 -24.26
C PRO A 578 7.14 -1.49 -22.75
N PHE A 579 7.06 -2.72 -22.23
CA PHE A 579 7.17 -3.09 -20.81
C PHE A 579 8.50 -2.71 -20.15
N ASP A 580 9.56 -2.60 -20.95
CA ASP A 580 10.96 -2.56 -20.53
C ASP A 580 11.51 -1.14 -20.29
N LYS A 581 10.74 -0.10 -20.62
CA LYS A 581 11.25 1.29 -20.64
C LYS A 581 10.83 2.17 -19.47
N GLY A 582 10.00 1.66 -18.54
CA GLY A 582 9.37 2.48 -17.51
C GLY A 582 8.44 3.55 -18.09
N MET A 583 7.73 4.27 -17.21
CA MET A 583 7.02 5.49 -17.56
C MET A 583 7.99 6.64 -17.75
#